data_AF-A0A7R8WGB5-F1
#
_entry.id   AF-A0A7R8WGB5-F1
#
_cell.length_a   1.000
_cell.length_b   1.000
_cell.length_c   1.000
_cell.angle_alpha   90.00
_cell.angle_beta   90.00
_cell.angle_gamma   90.00
#
_symmetry.space_group_name_H-M   'P 1'
#
loop_
_entity.id
_entity.type
_entity.pdbx_description
1 polymer ?
#
loop_
_entity_poly.entity_id
_entity_poly.type
_entity_poly.pdbx_seq_one_letter_code
_entity_poly.pdbx_strand_id
1 'polypeptide(L)'
;MSEEVTRIIAAPIPHPRQTWLDYVRELGYQGSVPEDVRDLQESYYDILLAEQNYQKELRILKNGFLDGLRDVLPGTVTKILEEDVENLLIASQKLTVSLEGVYEENFILHNGVSDILDEMIQQRAFRPFQQYCMDYLYVHDRIQRYKTRRDFQTKLSELEQIISETNQESLKLEGLLPRPTSQIMKYARLLGEVIKKQEKCGDVDASIITRHVETHKEIKKIAALCDEAKRDKEKEVKVADCYKSFDFSEVPSRELPPWTMPRYLLYHQELQPGARDEPTCEANRIAVRIRSLQWWTLSGWESPDGEKIRLNKFNTD
;
A
#
# COMPACT_ATOMS: atom_id res chain seq x y z
N MET A 1 11.00 27.91 2.46
CA MET A 1 10.97 27.10 1.23
C MET A 1 12.26 27.39 0.48
N SER A 2 13.16 26.42 0.28
CA SER A 2 14.38 26.64 -0.52
C SER A 2 14.02 26.68 -2.02
N GLU A 3 14.82 27.36 -2.85
CA GLU A 3 14.64 27.40 -4.31
C GLU A 3 14.56 26.01 -4.95
N GLU A 4 15.18 25.01 -4.32
CA GLU A 4 15.22 23.63 -4.79
C GLU A 4 13.88 22.91 -4.57
N VAL A 5 13.22 23.18 -3.44
CA VAL A 5 11.84 22.72 -3.17
C VAL A 5 10.88 23.35 -4.17
N THR A 6 11.03 24.63 -4.48
CA THR A 6 10.22 25.32 -5.50
C THR A 6 10.45 24.74 -6.90
N ARG A 7 11.69 24.37 -7.26
CA ARG A 7 12.00 23.70 -8.55
C ARG A 7 11.40 22.29 -8.64
N ILE A 8 11.40 21.51 -7.56
CA ILE A 8 10.81 20.17 -7.54
C ILE A 8 9.28 20.23 -7.65
N ILE A 9 8.65 21.22 -7.02
CA ILE A 9 7.19 21.46 -7.12
C ILE A 9 6.83 22.04 -8.51
N ALA A 10 7.71 22.84 -9.13
CA ALA A 10 7.49 23.51 -10.41
C ALA A 10 7.85 22.68 -11.66
N ALA A 11 8.40 21.47 -11.52
CA ALA A 11 8.64 20.60 -12.67
C ALA A 11 7.30 20.24 -13.34
N PRO A 12 7.09 20.61 -14.63
CA PRO A 12 5.85 20.31 -15.33
C PRO A 12 5.56 18.81 -15.28
N ILE A 13 4.30 18.44 -15.04
CA ILE A 13 3.82 17.07 -15.36
C ILE A 13 4.21 16.83 -16.83
N PRO A 14 4.90 15.73 -17.19
CA PRO A 14 4.93 15.28 -18.57
C PRO A 14 3.48 15.24 -19.01
N HIS A 15 3.10 16.12 -19.94
CA HIS A 15 1.72 16.53 -20.15
C HIS A 15 0.75 15.33 -20.14
N PRO A 16 -0.49 15.49 -19.65
CA PRO A 16 -1.51 14.43 -19.66
C PRO A 16 -2.00 14.05 -21.09
N ARG A 17 -1.19 14.29 -22.12
CA ARG A 17 -1.53 14.15 -23.54
C ARG A 17 -0.38 13.64 -24.42
N GLN A 18 0.78 13.30 -23.87
CA GLN A 18 1.80 12.68 -24.70
C GLN A 18 1.42 11.22 -24.93
N THR A 19 0.95 10.90 -26.13
CA THR A 19 0.75 9.50 -26.54
C THR A 19 2.11 8.83 -26.66
N TRP A 20 2.18 7.49 -26.59
CA TRP A 20 3.42 6.76 -26.90
C TRP A 20 3.96 7.20 -28.27
N LEU A 21 3.06 7.44 -29.23
CA LEU A 21 3.45 7.89 -30.57
C LEU A 21 4.12 9.28 -30.56
N ASP A 22 3.65 10.20 -29.73
CA ASP A 22 4.29 11.52 -29.58
C ASP A 22 5.64 11.40 -28.86
N TYR A 23 5.74 10.53 -27.87
CA TYR A 23 7.00 10.21 -27.19
C TYR A 23 8.06 9.66 -28.14
N VAL A 24 7.74 8.64 -28.94
CA VAL A 24 8.72 8.07 -29.88
C VAL A 24 9.05 9.01 -31.04
N ARG A 25 8.13 9.90 -31.44
CA ARG A 25 8.42 10.97 -32.43
C ARG A 25 9.44 11.97 -31.90
N GLU A 26 9.36 12.35 -30.63
CA GLU A 26 10.37 13.20 -29.99
C GLU A 26 11.74 12.51 -29.93
N LEU A 27 11.76 11.19 -29.76
CA LEU A 27 12.98 10.38 -29.85
C LEU A 27 13.48 10.15 -31.30
N GLY A 28 12.78 10.67 -32.31
CA GLY A 28 13.21 10.66 -33.71
C GLY A 28 12.59 9.58 -34.59
N TYR A 29 11.58 8.83 -34.12
CA TYR A 29 10.88 7.83 -34.93
C TYR A 29 9.95 8.48 -35.97
N GLN A 30 10.09 8.07 -37.24
CA GLN A 30 9.31 8.60 -38.38
C GLN A 30 8.46 7.55 -39.10
N GLY A 31 8.40 6.31 -38.60
CA GLY A 31 7.71 5.21 -39.25
C GLY A 31 6.19 5.15 -38.96
N SER A 32 5.50 4.26 -39.66
CA SER A 32 4.10 3.89 -39.37
C SER A 32 4.06 2.56 -38.65
N VAL A 33 3.24 2.46 -37.60
CA VAL A 33 3.08 1.25 -36.78
C VAL A 33 1.63 0.78 -36.92
N PRO A 34 1.39 -0.53 -37.13
CA PRO A 34 0.07 -1.13 -37.10
C PRO A 34 -0.73 -0.72 -35.85
N GLU A 35 -2.05 -0.61 -35.99
CA GLU A 35 -2.93 -0.11 -34.93
C GLU A 35 -2.91 -0.99 -33.67
N ASP A 36 -2.89 -2.31 -33.87
CA ASP A 36 -2.78 -3.31 -32.80
C ASP A 36 -1.46 -3.23 -32.04
N VAL A 37 -0.34 -3.06 -32.75
CA VAL A 37 0.98 -2.86 -32.14
C VAL A 37 1.02 -1.53 -31.40
N ARG A 38 0.44 -0.46 -31.97
CA ARG A 38 0.37 0.85 -31.32
C ARG A 38 -0.42 0.79 -30.01
N ASP A 39 -1.61 0.17 -30.03
CA ASP A 39 -2.46 0.03 -28.85
C ASP A 39 -1.76 -0.74 -27.71
N LEU A 40 -0.95 -1.73 -28.06
CA LEU A 40 -0.09 -2.45 -27.14
C LEU A 40 1.01 -1.55 -26.58
N GLN A 41 1.73 -0.81 -27.43
CA GLN A 41 2.80 0.08 -26.99
C GLN A 41 2.28 1.22 -26.10
N GLU A 42 1.10 1.77 -26.39
CA GLU A 42 0.42 2.72 -25.50
C GLU A 42 0.20 2.12 -24.11
N SER A 43 -0.09 0.82 -24.02
CA SER A 43 -0.31 0.17 -22.71
C SER A 43 0.96 -0.04 -21.92
N TYR A 44 2.08 -0.29 -22.60
CA TYR A 44 3.39 -0.29 -21.95
C TYR A 44 3.74 1.13 -21.49
N TYR A 45 3.49 2.13 -22.34
CA TYR A 45 3.80 3.51 -22.04
C TYR A 45 2.95 4.05 -20.89
N ASP A 46 1.70 3.61 -20.77
CA ASP A 46 0.82 3.89 -19.63
C ASP A 46 1.43 3.43 -18.30
N ILE A 47 2.24 2.35 -18.29
CA ILE A 47 2.96 1.91 -17.09
C ILE A 47 4.06 2.90 -16.72
N LEU A 48 4.86 3.34 -17.70
CA LEU A 48 5.89 4.36 -17.49
C LEU A 48 5.29 5.69 -17.01
N LEU A 49 4.25 6.16 -17.69
CA LEU A 49 3.57 7.40 -17.35
C LEU A 49 2.91 7.31 -15.97
N ALA A 50 2.33 6.15 -15.64
CA ALA A 50 1.79 5.90 -14.31
C ALA A 50 2.88 5.98 -13.23
N GLU A 51 4.11 5.57 -13.53
CA GLU A 51 5.24 5.62 -12.61
C GLU A 51 5.80 7.03 -12.43
N GLN A 52 6.01 7.75 -13.52
CA GLN A 52 6.49 9.13 -13.48
C GLN A 52 5.51 10.03 -12.71
N ASN A 53 4.21 9.86 -12.92
CA ASN A 53 3.18 10.57 -12.18
C ASN A 53 3.19 10.19 -10.69
N TYR A 54 3.37 8.91 -10.36
CA TYR A 54 3.47 8.46 -8.98
C TYR A 54 4.68 9.05 -8.25
N GLN A 55 5.86 9.08 -8.87
CA GLN A 55 7.04 9.75 -8.31
C GLN A 55 6.78 11.22 -8.03
N LYS A 56 6.11 11.92 -8.96
CA LYS A 56 5.77 13.33 -8.77
C LYS A 56 4.84 13.49 -7.57
N GLU A 57 3.79 12.69 -7.48
CA GLU A 57 2.86 12.68 -6.34
C GLU A 57 3.60 12.45 -5.01
N LEU A 58 4.58 11.52 -4.98
CA LEU A 58 5.42 11.27 -3.80
C LEU A 58 6.34 12.46 -3.46
N ARG A 59 6.96 13.11 -4.45
CA ARG A 59 7.79 14.30 -4.23
C ARG A 59 6.97 15.47 -3.69
N ILE A 60 5.74 15.66 -4.19
CA ILE A 60 4.80 16.67 -3.69
C ILE A 60 4.40 16.35 -2.25
N LEU A 61 4.11 15.07 -1.96
CA LEU A 61 3.81 14.63 -0.60
C LEU A 61 4.97 14.97 0.34
N LYS A 62 6.20 14.59 0.00
CA LYS A 62 7.40 14.83 0.82
C LYS A 62 7.74 16.31 0.96
N ASN A 63 8.07 16.97 -0.16
CA ASN A 63 8.66 18.30 -0.15
C ASN A 63 7.61 19.42 -0.03
N GLY A 64 6.38 19.15 -0.43
CA GLY A 64 5.27 20.09 -0.30
C GLY A 64 4.57 19.96 1.05
N PHE A 65 4.01 18.78 1.32
CA PHE A 65 3.18 18.58 2.52
C PHE A 65 3.98 18.26 3.78
N LEU A 66 4.88 17.26 3.77
CA LEU A 66 5.57 16.84 4.99
C LEU A 66 6.51 17.92 5.52
N ASP A 67 7.32 18.52 4.66
CA ASP A 67 8.18 19.64 5.03
C ASP A 67 7.38 20.87 5.50
N GLY A 68 6.25 21.15 4.83
CA GLY A 68 5.38 22.28 5.16
C GLY A 68 4.57 22.12 6.44
N LEU A 69 4.33 20.87 6.88
CA LEU A 69 3.55 20.54 8.08
C LEU A 69 4.43 20.11 9.28
N ARG A 70 5.76 20.13 9.14
CA ARG A 70 6.71 19.63 10.16
C ARG A 70 6.59 20.33 11.51
N ASP A 71 6.16 21.59 11.53
CA ASP A 71 5.95 22.40 12.73
C ASP A 71 4.60 22.16 13.42
N VAL A 72 3.60 21.67 12.70
CA VAL A 72 2.24 21.44 13.21
C VAL A 72 1.93 19.96 13.49
N LEU A 73 2.61 19.03 12.82
CA LEU A 73 2.48 17.60 13.02
C LEU A 73 3.40 17.06 14.13
N PRO A 74 3.05 15.93 14.76
CA PRO A 74 3.95 15.25 15.69
C PRO A 74 5.22 14.78 14.99
N GLY A 75 6.38 15.04 15.58
CA GLY A 75 7.67 14.59 15.04
C GLY A 75 7.73 13.08 14.77
N THR A 76 7.04 12.25 15.57
CA THR A 76 6.94 10.80 15.30
C THR A 76 6.18 10.48 14.02
N VAL A 77 5.07 11.18 13.74
CA VAL A 77 4.24 10.95 12.54
C VAL A 77 5.00 11.44 11.31
N THR A 78 5.60 12.62 11.39
CA THR A 78 6.40 13.19 10.31
C THR A 78 7.58 12.30 9.97
N LYS A 79 8.32 11.80 10.98
CA LYS A 79 9.47 10.92 10.77
C LYS A 79 9.09 9.60 10.08
N ILE A 80 8.02 8.93 10.54
CA ILE A 80 7.55 7.68 9.93
C ILE A 80 7.19 7.92 8.46
N LEU A 81 6.39 8.96 8.17
CA LEU A 81 6.00 9.28 6.80
C LEU A 81 7.19 9.67 5.91
N GLU A 82 8.13 10.46 6.44
CA GLU A 82 9.32 10.85 5.69
C GLU A 82 10.19 9.63 5.33
N GLU A 83 10.41 8.72 6.28
CA GLU A 83 11.15 7.48 6.06
C GLU A 83 10.45 6.57 5.04
N ASP A 84 9.14 6.37 5.18
CA ASP A 84 8.40 5.51 4.25
C ASP A 84 8.33 6.10 2.84
N VAL A 85 8.04 7.40 2.72
CA VAL A 85 7.96 8.08 1.42
C VAL A 85 9.34 8.12 0.74
N GLU A 86 10.43 8.27 1.49
CA GLU A 86 11.78 8.19 0.94
C GLU A 86 12.09 6.80 0.37
N ASN A 87 11.78 5.75 1.13
CA ASN A 87 11.98 4.38 0.67
C ASN A 87 11.14 4.06 -0.58
N LEU A 88 9.91 4.58 -0.65
CA LEU A 88 9.06 4.48 -1.84
C LEU A 88 9.62 5.25 -3.03
N LEU A 89 10.13 6.48 -2.82
CA LEU A 89 10.77 7.27 -3.87
C LEU A 89 11.98 6.57 -4.46
N ILE A 90 12.83 5.95 -3.64
CA ILE A 90 14.01 5.19 -4.09
C ILE A 90 13.57 4.01 -4.96
N ALA A 91 12.58 3.24 -4.51
CA ALA A 91 12.06 2.10 -5.26
C ALA A 91 11.43 2.53 -6.59
N SER A 92 10.63 3.60 -6.56
CA SER A 92 9.96 4.15 -7.73
C SER A 92 10.94 4.75 -8.74
N GLN A 93 11.97 5.46 -8.27
CA GLN A 93 13.04 6.00 -9.11
C GLN A 93 13.80 4.90 -9.84
N LYS A 94 14.08 3.80 -9.15
CA LYS A 94 14.73 2.65 -9.77
C LYS A 94 13.86 2.05 -10.89
N LEU A 95 12.55 1.90 -10.66
CA LEU A 95 11.62 1.38 -11.66
C LEU A 95 11.54 2.30 -12.90
N THR A 96 11.43 3.62 -12.72
CA THR A 96 11.39 4.56 -13.86
C THR A 96 12.68 4.54 -14.66
N VAL A 97 13.85 4.55 -14.02
CA VAL A 97 15.13 4.52 -14.76
C VAL A 97 15.25 3.23 -15.58
N SER A 98 14.83 2.09 -15.01
CA SER A 98 14.81 0.82 -15.75
C SER A 98 13.82 0.84 -16.92
N LEU A 99 12.63 1.42 -16.75
CA LEU A 99 11.63 1.54 -17.81
C LEU A 99 12.12 2.48 -18.93
N GLU A 100 12.63 3.66 -18.58
CA GLU A 100 13.17 4.65 -19.53
C GLU A 100 14.33 4.07 -20.33
N GLY A 101 15.27 3.38 -19.68
CA GLY A 101 16.40 2.74 -20.37
C GLY A 101 15.95 1.72 -21.43
N VAL A 102 14.88 0.97 -21.17
CA VAL A 102 14.34 0.02 -22.15
C VAL A 102 13.71 0.73 -23.36
N TYR A 103 13.08 1.90 -23.17
CA TYR A 103 12.57 2.73 -24.26
C TYR A 103 13.68 3.42 -25.07
N GLU A 104 14.80 3.76 -24.44
CA GLU A 104 15.99 4.30 -25.13
C GLU A 104 16.65 3.25 -26.03
N GLU A 105 16.68 2.00 -25.59
CA GLU A 105 17.25 0.89 -26.38
C GLU A 105 16.32 0.42 -27.50
N ASN A 106 15.00 0.37 -27.26
CA ASN A 106 14.02 -0.13 -28.22
C ASN A 106 12.72 0.70 -28.18
N PHE A 107 12.34 1.28 -29.33
CA PHE A 107 11.09 2.03 -29.44
C PHE A 107 9.83 1.15 -29.36
N ILE A 108 9.93 -0.10 -29.82
CA ILE A 108 8.84 -1.09 -29.80
C ILE A 108 9.20 -2.18 -28.79
N LEU A 109 8.44 -2.24 -27.70
CA LEU A 109 8.66 -3.20 -26.64
C LEU A 109 7.93 -4.50 -26.92
N HIS A 110 8.67 -5.60 -26.94
CA HIS A 110 8.09 -6.93 -27.08
C HIS A 110 7.93 -7.66 -25.73
N ASN A 111 8.80 -7.42 -24.75
CA ASN A 111 8.81 -8.12 -23.46
C ASN A 111 9.39 -7.34 -22.26
N GLY A 112 10.14 -6.26 -22.48
CA GLY A 112 11.05 -5.69 -21.48
C GLY A 112 10.42 -5.25 -20.15
N VAL A 113 9.12 -4.95 -20.13
CA VAL A 113 8.43 -4.51 -18.90
C VAL A 113 8.30 -5.64 -17.87
N SER A 114 8.06 -6.88 -18.29
CA SER A 114 7.98 -8.01 -17.35
C SER A 114 9.33 -8.30 -16.71
N ASP A 115 10.41 -8.21 -17.49
CA ASP A 115 11.78 -8.43 -17.03
C ASP A 115 12.16 -7.44 -15.93
N ILE A 116 11.85 -6.16 -16.14
CA ILE A 116 12.07 -5.11 -15.15
C ILE A 116 11.26 -5.37 -13.88
N LEU A 117 9.98 -5.71 -14.02
CA LEU A 117 9.11 -5.95 -12.87
C LEU A 117 9.53 -7.20 -12.09
N ASP A 118 9.94 -8.26 -12.76
CA ASP A 118 10.50 -9.47 -12.14
C ASP A 118 11.80 -9.14 -11.38
N GLU A 119 12.69 -8.33 -11.96
CA GLU A 119 13.91 -7.88 -11.29
C GLU A 119 13.59 -7.08 -10.03
N MET A 120 12.62 -6.15 -10.10
CA MET A 120 12.13 -5.39 -8.95
C MET A 120 11.58 -6.30 -7.84
N ILE A 121 10.83 -7.35 -8.21
CA ILE A 121 10.31 -8.34 -7.26
C ILE A 121 11.47 -9.08 -6.59
N GLN A 122 12.43 -9.58 -7.37
CA GLN A 122 13.59 -10.34 -6.86
C GLN A 122 14.45 -9.51 -5.91
N GLN A 123 14.64 -8.23 -6.22
CA GLN A 123 15.39 -7.28 -5.40
C GLN A 123 14.59 -6.75 -4.20
N ARG A 124 13.35 -7.22 -4.02
CA ARG A 124 12.45 -6.83 -2.93
C ARG A 124 12.13 -5.33 -2.93
N ALA A 125 12.13 -4.70 -4.10
CA ALA A 125 11.84 -3.28 -4.28
C ALA A 125 10.41 -2.89 -3.86
N PHE A 126 9.49 -3.87 -3.75
CA PHE A 126 8.12 -3.65 -3.28
C PHE A 126 7.94 -3.70 -1.76
N ARG A 127 8.98 -4.03 -0.97
CA ARG A 127 8.89 -4.03 0.51
C ARG A 127 8.50 -2.68 1.13
N PRO A 128 9.01 -1.52 0.65
CA PRO A 128 8.59 -0.22 1.16
C PRO A 128 7.08 0.03 1.07
N PHE A 129 6.40 -0.53 0.06
CA PHE A 129 4.95 -0.42 -0.04
C PHE A 129 4.22 -1.18 1.07
N GLN A 130 4.70 -2.37 1.43
CA GLN A 130 4.14 -3.13 2.56
C GLN A 130 4.32 -2.36 3.87
N GLN A 131 5.52 -1.79 4.09
CA GLN A 131 5.81 -0.97 5.26
C GLN A 131 4.86 0.23 5.34
N TYR A 132 4.77 1.01 4.26
CA TYR A 132 3.87 2.16 4.19
C TYR A 132 2.41 1.75 4.46
N CYS A 133 1.94 0.61 3.92
CA CYS A 133 0.55 0.16 4.14
C CYS A 133 0.27 -0.19 5.61
N MET A 134 1.25 -0.69 6.35
CA MET A 134 1.13 -0.93 7.79
C MET A 134 1.07 0.39 8.54
N ASP A 135 1.98 1.32 8.25
CA ASP A 135 2.09 2.58 8.99
C ASP A 135 1.00 3.59 8.62
N TYR A 136 0.43 3.48 7.42
CA TYR A 136 -0.62 4.35 6.88
C TYR A 136 -1.81 4.51 7.83
N LEU A 137 -2.27 3.43 8.47
CA LEU A 137 -3.44 3.50 9.36
C LEU A 137 -3.17 4.34 10.60
N TYR A 138 -2.00 4.13 11.21
CA TYR A 138 -1.56 4.89 12.38
C TYR A 138 -1.40 6.37 12.03
N VAL A 139 -0.70 6.65 10.92
CA VAL A 139 -0.48 8.00 10.42
C VAL A 139 -1.79 8.70 10.07
N HIS A 140 -2.67 8.03 9.33
CA HIS A 140 -3.95 8.58 8.88
C HIS A 140 -4.83 8.96 10.06
N ASP A 141 -5.02 8.09 11.05
CA ASP A 141 -5.79 8.40 12.26
C ASP A 141 -5.22 9.63 13.00
N ARG A 142 -3.89 9.71 13.14
CA ARG A 142 -3.24 10.87 13.75
C ARG A 142 -3.49 12.14 12.95
N ILE A 143 -3.32 12.13 11.64
CA ILE A 143 -3.60 13.31 10.80
C ILE A 143 -5.07 13.73 10.92
N GLN A 144 -6.02 12.80 10.94
CA GLN A 144 -7.44 13.11 11.11
C GLN A 144 -7.74 13.78 12.46
N ARG A 145 -7.09 13.36 13.55
CA ARG A 145 -7.23 14.04 14.86
C ARG A 145 -6.69 15.47 14.81
N TYR A 146 -5.58 15.70 14.09
CA TYR A 146 -4.95 17.02 13.99
C TYR A 146 -5.72 17.99 13.10
N LYS A 147 -6.54 17.49 12.17
CA LYS A 147 -7.46 18.33 11.39
C LYS A 147 -8.49 19.10 12.22
N THR A 148 -8.69 18.74 13.49
CA THR A 148 -9.56 19.52 14.38
C THR A 148 -8.89 20.78 14.90
N ARG A 149 -7.55 20.89 14.79
CA ARG A 149 -6.80 22.06 15.26
C ARG A 149 -6.77 23.16 14.20
N ARG A 150 -7.01 24.41 14.63
CA ARG A 150 -7.05 25.57 13.72
C ARG A 150 -5.71 25.86 13.06
N ASP A 151 -4.61 25.74 13.79
CA ASP A 151 -3.26 25.97 13.26
C ASP A 151 -2.92 24.97 12.14
N PHE A 152 -3.27 23.70 12.32
CA PHE A 152 -3.14 22.68 11.29
C PHE A 152 -4.03 22.96 10.07
N GLN A 153 -5.30 23.33 10.27
CA GLN A 153 -6.22 23.65 9.17
C GLN A 153 -5.72 24.82 8.33
N THR A 154 -5.33 25.93 8.97
CA THR A 154 -4.81 27.11 8.27
C THR A 154 -3.58 26.76 7.45
N LYS A 155 -2.62 26.06 8.06
CA LYS A 155 -1.39 25.65 7.37
C LYS A 155 -1.66 24.69 6.21
N LEU A 156 -2.54 23.72 6.41
CA LEU A 156 -2.91 22.76 5.37
C LEU A 156 -3.58 23.46 4.18
N SER A 157 -4.53 24.37 4.43
CA SER A 157 -5.20 25.11 3.35
C SER A 157 -4.25 26.00 2.55
N GLU A 158 -3.31 26.67 3.22
CA GLU A 158 -2.25 27.45 2.54
C GLU A 158 -1.39 26.55 1.64
N LEU A 159 -0.97 25.38 2.14
CA LEU A 159 -0.17 24.43 1.37
C LEU A 159 -0.95 23.84 0.19
N GLU A 160 -2.20 23.41 0.41
CA GLU A 160 -3.05 22.88 -0.67
C GLU A 160 -3.27 23.91 -1.77
N GLN A 161 -3.44 25.20 -1.43
CA GLN A 161 -3.54 26.27 -2.39
C GLN A 161 -2.25 26.44 -3.20
N ILE A 162 -1.10 26.62 -2.54
CA ILE A 162 0.19 26.83 -3.20
C ILE A 162 0.54 25.64 -4.11
N ILE A 163 0.35 24.42 -3.61
CA ILE A 163 0.66 23.19 -4.34
C ILE A 163 -0.28 23.04 -5.55
N SER A 164 -1.58 23.32 -5.38
CA SER A 164 -2.54 23.23 -6.49
C SER A 164 -2.28 24.28 -7.57
N GLU A 165 -1.95 25.51 -7.18
CA GLU A 165 -1.58 26.58 -8.11
C GLU A 165 -0.29 26.24 -8.87
N THR A 166 0.72 25.69 -8.18
CA THR A 166 2.00 25.33 -8.80
C THR A 166 1.88 24.14 -9.75
N ASN A 167 1.07 23.14 -9.40
CA ASN A 167 0.91 21.92 -10.20
C ASN A 167 -0.23 21.97 -11.22
N GLN A 168 -1.04 23.05 -11.21
CA GLN A 168 -2.24 23.19 -12.04
C GLN A 168 -3.23 22.02 -11.88
N GLU A 169 -3.22 21.37 -10.71
CA GLU A 169 -4.05 20.21 -10.38
C GLU A 169 -4.57 20.38 -8.96
N SER A 170 -5.83 20.01 -8.69
CA SER A 170 -6.41 20.08 -7.34
C SER A 170 -5.86 18.96 -6.45
N LEU A 171 -4.65 19.16 -5.91
CA LEU A 171 -3.96 18.20 -5.06
C LEU A 171 -4.24 18.50 -3.59
N LYS A 172 -4.82 17.51 -2.91
CA LYS A 172 -5.10 17.54 -1.48
C LYS A 172 -4.32 16.45 -0.76
N LEU A 173 -3.94 16.72 0.49
CA LEU A 173 -3.21 15.74 1.30
C LEU A 173 -3.99 14.42 1.44
N GLU A 174 -5.32 14.51 1.62
CA GLU A 174 -6.21 13.35 1.72
C GLU A 174 -6.21 12.46 0.48
N GLY A 175 -6.01 13.05 -0.70
CA GLY A 175 -5.96 12.33 -1.96
C GLY A 175 -4.59 11.72 -2.27
N LEU A 176 -3.52 12.25 -1.66
CA LEU A 176 -2.14 11.80 -1.87
C LEU A 176 -1.72 10.71 -0.90
N LEU A 177 -2.10 10.79 0.37
CA LEU A 177 -1.78 9.78 1.39
C LEU A 177 -2.18 8.34 1.00
N PRO A 178 -3.34 8.06 0.38
CA PRO A 178 -3.69 6.69 -0.01
C PRO A 178 -2.99 6.22 -1.28
N ARG A 179 -2.29 7.08 -2.04
CA ARG A 179 -1.70 6.73 -3.35
C ARG A 179 -0.75 5.53 -3.30
N PRO A 180 0.18 5.40 -2.35
CA PRO A 180 1.05 4.22 -2.29
C PRO A 180 0.28 2.92 -2.06
N THR A 181 -0.84 2.97 -1.33
CA THR A 181 -1.69 1.79 -1.07
C THR A 181 -2.43 1.33 -2.33
N SER A 182 -2.74 2.24 -3.26
CA SER A 182 -3.43 1.91 -4.51
C SER A 182 -2.50 1.68 -5.70
N GLN A 183 -1.25 2.15 -5.63
CA GLN A 183 -0.29 2.07 -6.73
C GLN A 183 0.04 0.62 -7.12
N ILE A 184 0.19 -0.31 -6.16
CA ILE A 184 0.46 -1.72 -6.51
C ILE A 184 -0.70 -2.34 -7.29
N MET A 185 -1.94 -2.02 -6.92
CA MET A 185 -3.12 -2.48 -7.66
C MET A 185 -3.16 -1.89 -9.08
N LYS A 186 -2.64 -0.67 -9.26
CA LYS A 186 -2.52 -0.03 -10.57
C LYS A 186 -1.57 -0.81 -11.48
N TYR A 187 -0.41 -1.26 -11.00
CA TYR A 187 0.49 -2.11 -11.80
C TYR A 187 -0.18 -3.41 -12.22
N ALA A 188 -0.89 -4.08 -11.29
CA ALA A 188 -1.61 -5.30 -11.62
C ALA A 188 -2.66 -5.06 -12.72
N ARG A 189 -3.41 -3.95 -12.64
CA ARG A 189 -4.40 -3.59 -13.66
C ARG A 189 -3.76 -3.34 -15.02
N LEU A 190 -2.73 -2.48 -15.07
CA LEU A 190 -2.06 -2.10 -16.32
C LEU A 190 -1.40 -3.30 -17.00
N LEU A 191 -0.73 -4.16 -16.23
CA LEU A 191 -0.15 -5.39 -16.77
C LEU A 191 -1.22 -6.36 -17.29
N GLY A 192 -2.38 -6.42 -16.62
CA GLY A 192 -3.54 -7.15 -17.13
C GLY A 192 -4.11 -6.61 -18.45
N GLU A 193 -3.98 -5.30 -18.70
CA GLU A 193 -4.37 -4.67 -19.97
C GLU A 193 -3.37 -4.98 -21.08
N VAL A 194 -2.07 -4.97 -20.77
CA VAL A 194 -0.99 -5.42 -21.67
C VAL A 194 -1.24 -6.86 -22.13
N ILE A 195 -1.48 -7.80 -21.21
CA ILE A 195 -1.72 -9.23 -21.55
C ILE A 195 -2.86 -9.36 -22.56
N LYS A 196 -3.99 -8.68 -22.32
CA LYS A 196 -5.18 -8.74 -23.20
C LYS A 196 -4.93 -8.17 -24.59
N LYS A 197 -4.08 -7.16 -24.72
CA LYS A 197 -3.74 -6.54 -26.01
C LYS A 197 -2.67 -7.37 -26.74
N GLN A 198 -1.74 -7.96 -26.00
CA GLN A 198 -0.72 -8.87 -26.52
C GLN A 198 -1.35 -10.12 -27.17
N GLU A 199 -2.35 -10.72 -26.53
CA GLU A 199 -3.10 -11.86 -27.08
C GLU A 199 -3.82 -11.54 -28.41
N LYS A 200 -4.17 -10.27 -28.63
CA LYS A 200 -4.86 -9.82 -29.86
C LYS A 200 -3.92 -9.51 -31.01
N CYS A 201 -2.65 -9.18 -30.72
CA CYS A 201 -1.65 -8.78 -31.71
C CYS A 201 -1.16 -9.97 -32.57
N GLY A 202 -1.54 -11.22 -32.23
CA GLY A 202 -1.49 -12.39 -33.11
C GLY A 202 -0.10 -12.97 -33.44
N ASP A 203 0.97 -12.16 -33.37
CA ASP A 203 2.35 -12.51 -33.75
C ASP A 203 3.31 -12.59 -32.55
N VAL A 204 2.78 -12.82 -31.35
CA VAL A 204 3.58 -12.83 -30.12
C VAL A 204 3.91 -14.25 -29.71
N ASP A 205 5.18 -14.50 -29.41
CA ASP A 205 5.66 -15.73 -28.79
C ASP A 205 4.88 -16.04 -27.50
N ALA A 206 4.29 -17.23 -27.43
CA ALA A 206 3.56 -17.72 -26.26
C ALA A 206 4.39 -17.67 -24.96
N SER A 207 5.73 -17.72 -25.07
CA SER A 207 6.64 -17.57 -23.93
C SER A 207 6.51 -16.19 -23.25
N ILE A 208 6.33 -15.12 -24.04
CA ILE A 208 6.22 -13.74 -23.56
C ILE A 208 4.90 -13.54 -22.79
N ILE A 209 3.79 -14.05 -23.34
CA ILE A 209 2.48 -13.99 -22.70
C ILE A 209 2.52 -14.74 -21.37
N THR A 210 3.12 -15.93 -21.36
CA THR A 210 3.29 -16.74 -20.14
C THR A 210 4.05 -15.96 -19.07
N ARG A 211 5.14 -15.30 -19.44
CA ARG A 211 5.92 -14.47 -18.52
C ARG A 211 5.11 -13.31 -17.95
N HIS A 212 4.39 -12.56 -18.79
CA HIS A 212 3.52 -11.48 -18.31
C HIS A 212 2.46 -11.99 -17.32
N VAL A 213 1.88 -13.16 -17.58
CA VAL A 213 0.91 -13.80 -16.68
C VAL A 213 1.55 -14.16 -15.33
N GLU A 214 2.77 -14.69 -15.34
CA GLU A 214 3.54 -15.02 -14.12
C GLU A 214 3.88 -13.76 -13.31
N THR A 215 4.45 -12.73 -13.95
CA THR A 215 4.75 -11.43 -13.31
C THR A 215 3.46 -10.82 -12.71
N HIS A 216 2.36 -10.84 -13.45
CA HIS A 216 1.06 -10.32 -13.00
C HIS A 216 0.52 -11.08 -11.78
N LYS A 217 0.74 -12.39 -11.70
CA LYS A 217 0.37 -13.20 -10.52
C LYS A 217 1.19 -12.81 -9.29
N GLU A 218 2.49 -12.60 -9.43
CA GLU A 218 3.33 -12.18 -8.31
C GLU A 218 3.01 -10.75 -7.84
N ILE A 219 2.75 -9.81 -8.75
CA ILE A 219 2.30 -8.45 -8.37
C ILE A 219 0.97 -8.51 -7.61
N LYS A 220 0.01 -9.32 -8.05
CA LYS A 220 -1.25 -9.53 -7.32
C LYS A 220 -1.04 -10.11 -5.92
N LYS A 221 -0.09 -11.03 -5.78
CA LYS A 221 0.28 -11.59 -4.47
C LYS A 221 0.88 -10.52 -3.56
N ILE A 222 1.74 -9.65 -4.08
CA ILE A 222 2.28 -8.51 -3.34
C ILE A 222 1.16 -7.54 -2.92
N ALA A 223 0.21 -7.26 -3.80
CA ALA A 223 -0.96 -6.44 -3.46
C ALA A 223 -1.76 -7.07 -2.31
N ALA A 224 -2.02 -8.38 -2.37
CA ALA A 224 -2.72 -9.10 -1.31
C ALA A 224 -1.96 -9.07 0.02
N LEU A 225 -0.62 -9.13 0.00
CA LEU A 225 0.21 -8.98 1.19
C LEU A 225 0.12 -7.57 1.79
N CYS A 226 0.06 -6.53 0.97
CA CYS A 226 -0.14 -5.15 1.45
C CYS A 226 -1.51 -4.98 2.12
N ASP A 227 -2.55 -5.55 1.52
CA ASP A 227 -3.91 -5.56 2.09
C ASP A 227 -3.98 -6.35 3.39
N GLU A 228 -3.29 -7.49 3.47
CA GLU A 228 -3.20 -8.29 4.69
C GLU A 228 -2.45 -7.54 5.80
N ALA A 229 -1.30 -6.95 5.48
CA ALA A 229 -0.53 -6.14 6.43
C ALA A 229 -1.35 -4.96 6.98
N LYS A 230 -2.13 -4.30 6.11
CA LYS A 230 -3.09 -3.26 6.51
C LYS A 230 -4.16 -3.83 7.47
N ARG A 231 -4.80 -4.96 7.12
CA ARG A 231 -5.82 -5.60 7.97
C ARG A 231 -5.27 -6.01 9.33
N ASP A 232 -4.05 -6.52 9.37
CA ASP A 232 -3.42 -6.95 10.62
C ASP A 232 -3.09 -5.76 11.52
N LYS A 233 -2.62 -4.65 10.94
CA LYS A 233 -2.46 -3.41 11.72
C LYS A 233 -3.78 -2.86 12.23
N GLU A 234 -4.83 -2.88 11.41
CA GLU A 234 -6.19 -2.50 11.81
C GLU A 234 -6.68 -3.31 13.01
N LYS A 235 -6.40 -4.61 13.03
CA LYS A 235 -6.71 -5.49 14.18
C LYS A 235 -5.89 -5.10 15.41
N GLU A 236 -4.58 -4.91 15.27
CA GLU A 236 -3.71 -4.50 16.38
C GLU A 236 -4.17 -3.19 17.03
N VAL A 237 -4.52 -2.18 16.22
CA VAL A 237 -5.01 -0.89 16.72
C VAL A 237 -6.31 -1.06 17.49
N LYS A 238 -7.27 -1.82 16.94
CA LYS A 238 -8.54 -2.11 17.62
C LYS A 238 -8.34 -2.84 18.95
N VAL A 239 -7.43 -3.82 18.99
CA VAL A 239 -7.08 -4.52 20.23
C VAL A 239 -6.50 -3.54 21.25
N ALA A 240 -5.54 -2.71 20.85
CA ALA A 240 -4.92 -1.73 21.73
C ALA A 240 -5.94 -0.72 22.28
N ASP A 241 -6.91 -0.28 21.46
CA ASP A 241 -7.95 0.63 21.91
C ASP A 241 -8.95 -0.05 22.85
N CYS A 242 -9.30 -1.33 22.61
CA CYS A 242 -10.04 -2.13 23.59
C CYS A 242 -9.27 -2.23 24.91
N TYR A 243 -7.95 -2.48 24.87
CA TYR A 243 -7.11 -2.54 26.08
C TYR A 243 -7.14 -1.24 26.89
N LYS A 244 -7.09 -0.07 26.24
CA LYS A 244 -7.18 1.23 26.92
C LYS A 244 -8.55 1.51 27.54
N SER A 245 -9.61 0.91 26.98
CA SER A 245 -10.98 1.07 27.48
C SER A 245 -11.31 0.16 28.66
N PHE A 246 -10.47 -0.82 28.98
CA PHE A 246 -10.68 -1.66 30.14
C PHE A 246 -10.29 -0.91 31.41
N ASP A 247 -11.28 -0.75 32.30
CA ASP A 247 -11.03 -0.36 33.68
C ASP A 247 -10.72 -1.60 34.51
N PHE A 248 -9.45 -1.76 34.89
CA PHE A 248 -8.99 -2.85 35.75
C PHE A 248 -9.05 -2.49 37.24
N SER A 249 -9.58 -1.32 37.61
CA SER A 249 -9.61 -0.88 39.01
C SER A 249 -10.44 -1.79 39.93
N GLU A 250 -11.43 -2.48 39.37
CA GLU A 250 -12.30 -3.42 40.09
C GLU A 250 -11.79 -4.88 40.07
N VAL A 251 -10.72 -5.18 39.34
CA VAL A 251 -10.18 -6.56 39.22
C VAL A 251 -8.97 -6.72 40.15
N PRO A 252 -9.03 -7.60 41.17
CA PRO A 252 -7.90 -7.87 42.04
C PRO A 252 -6.68 -8.32 41.21
N SER A 253 -5.49 -7.75 41.46
CA SER A 253 -4.29 -7.99 40.65
C SER A 253 -3.85 -9.47 40.57
N ARG A 254 -4.36 -10.32 41.47
CA ARG A 254 -4.13 -11.77 41.51
C ARG A 254 -5.02 -12.58 40.55
N GLU A 255 -6.07 -11.97 40.02
CA GLU A 255 -7.05 -12.57 39.11
C GLU A 255 -6.96 -12.03 37.68
N LEU A 256 -6.00 -11.13 37.42
CA LEU A 256 -5.70 -10.67 36.07
C LEU A 256 -5.25 -11.87 35.23
N PRO A 257 -6.02 -12.26 34.21
CA PRO A 257 -5.71 -13.49 33.51
C PRO A 257 -4.45 -13.36 32.63
N PRO A 258 -3.80 -14.48 32.26
CA PRO A 258 -2.62 -14.48 31.38
C PRO A 258 -2.85 -13.88 29.98
N TRP A 259 -4.11 -13.64 29.59
CA TRP A 259 -4.51 -13.00 28.33
C TRP A 259 -4.52 -11.46 28.35
N THR A 260 -3.89 -10.86 29.36
CA THR A 260 -3.52 -9.42 29.36
C THR A 260 -2.42 -9.08 28.34
N MET A 261 -1.87 -10.08 27.64
CA MET A 261 -0.92 -9.93 26.53
C MET A 261 -1.63 -9.72 25.18
N PRO A 262 -1.07 -8.93 24.24
CA PRO A 262 -1.69 -8.63 22.96
C PRO A 262 -1.96 -9.92 22.15
N ARG A 263 -3.23 -10.14 21.78
CA ARG A 263 -3.69 -11.25 20.94
C ARG A 263 -4.28 -10.72 19.64
N TYR A 264 -4.23 -11.51 18.58
CA TYR A 264 -4.84 -11.19 17.29
C TYR A 264 -6.37 -11.11 17.41
N LEU A 265 -6.97 -10.00 16.92
CA LEU A 265 -8.42 -9.84 16.82
C LEU A 265 -8.95 -10.56 15.58
N LEU A 266 -9.69 -11.65 15.79
CA LEU A 266 -10.31 -12.39 14.68
C LEU A 266 -11.61 -11.74 14.19
N TYR A 267 -12.39 -11.12 15.09
CA TYR A 267 -13.71 -10.58 14.77
C TYR A 267 -14.14 -9.54 15.81
N HIS A 268 -14.81 -8.48 15.36
CA HIS A 268 -15.40 -7.45 16.23
C HIS A 268 -16.89 -7.30 15.87
N GLN A 269 -17.75 -7.38 16.87
CA GLN A 269 -19.19 -7.20 16.71
C GLN A 269 -19.74 -6.42 17.91
N GLU A 270 -20.55 -5.40 17.62
CA GLU A 270 -21.38 -4.76 18.63
C GLU A 270 -22.55 -5.70 18.95
N LEU A 271 -22.55 -6.24 20.17
CA LEU A 271 -23.68 -7.03 20.67
C LEU A 271 -24.69 -6.07 21.31
N GLN A 272 -25.94 -6.10 20.86
CA GLN A 272 -27.00 -5.40 21.57
C GLN A 272 -27.27 -6.11 22.90
N PRO A 273 -27.30 -5.38 24.03
CA PRO A 273 -27.61 -5.96 25.33
C PRO A 273 -29.09 -6.34 25.35
N GLY A 274 -29.39 -7.63 25.15
CA GLY A 274 -30.77 -8.14 25.21
C GLY A 274 -31.09 -9.26 24.23
N ALA A 275 -30.33 -10.36 24.25
CA ALA A 275 -30.84 -11.65 23.81
C ALA A 275 -30.65 -12.62 24.98
N ARG A 276 -31.75 -12.96 25.63
CA ARG A 276 -31.84 -13.85 26.79
C ARG A 276 -31.16 -15.19 26.49
N ASP A 277 -30.14 -15.52 27.25
CA ASP A 277 -30.20 -16.60 28.23
C ASP A 277 -29.37 -16.17 29.43
N GLU A 278 -29.99 -16.19 30.62
CA GLU A 278 -29.44 -15.66 31.86
C GLU A 278 -28.08 -16.30 32.21
N PRO A 279 -27.17 -15.50 32.76
CA PRO A 279 -26.73 -15.81 34.11
C PRO A 279 -27.00 -14.64 35.04
N THR A 280 -27.55 -14.99 36.18
CA THR A 280 -27.83 -14.14 37.32
C THR A 280 -26.59 -13.38 37.78
N CYS A 281 -26.86 -12.12 38.15
CA CYS A 281 -26.05 -11.20 38.95
C CYS A 281 -24.87 -10.49 38.26
N GLU A 282 -25.14 -9.21 37.96
CA GLU A 282 -24.23 -8.06 38.03
C GLU A 282 -22.97 -8.07 37.15
N ALA A 283 -23.10 -7.47 35.96
CA ALA A 283 -22.34 -6.30 35.53
C ALA A 283 -22.32 -6.24 34.00
N ASN A 284 -22.64 -5.07 33.45
CA ASN A 284 -22.49 -4.75 32.03
C ASN A 284 -21.06 -5.06 31.57
N ARG A 285 -20.85 -6.19 30.89
CA ARG A 285 -19.58 -6.54 30.25
C ARG A 285 -19.77 -6.56 28.75
N ILE A 286 -19.04 -5.69 28.06
CA ILE A 286 -18.77 -5.82 26.62
C ILE A 286 -18.02 -7.14 26.44
N ALA A 287 -18.69 -8.16 25.89
CA ALA A 287 -18.10 -9.46 25.64
C ALA A 287 -17.35 -9.46 24.30
N VAL A 288 -16.04 -9.23 24.31
CA VAL A 288 -15.18 -9.47 23.13
C VAL A 288 -14.80 -10.95 23.11
N ARG A 289 -15.38 -11.72 22.20
CA ARG A 289 -15.07 -13.16 22.05
C ARG A 289 -13.78 -13.34 21.23
N ILE A 290 -12.63 -13.31 21.90
CA ILE A 290 -11.32 -13.63 21.31
C ILE A 290 -11.13 -15.16 21.32
N ARG A 291 -11.41 -15.85 20.20
CA ARG A 291 -10.99 -17.25 20.05
C ARG A 291 -9.49 -17.28 19.75
N SER A 292 -8.71 -17.94 20.60
CA SER A 292 -7.30 -18.22 20.32
C SER A 292 -7.15 -19.45 19.44
N LEU A 293 -6.38 -19.35 18.36
CA LEU A 293 -5.68 -20.48 17.77
C LEU A 293 -4.24 -20.43 18.27
N GLN A 294 -3.97 -20.99 19.45
CA GLN A 294 -2.62 -21.44 19.79
C GLN A 294 -2.71 -22.60 20.78
N TRP A 295 -2.30 -23.75 20.28
CA TRP A 295 -2.16 -25.00 20.99
C TRP A 295 -0.88 -24.94 21.84
N TRP A 296 -1.01 -25.14 23.15
CA TRP A 296 0.10 -25.51 24.01
C TRP A 296 -0.35 -26.67 24.89
N THR A 297 0.31 -27.81 24.69
CA THR A 297 0.21 -29.04 25.46
C THR A 297 0.91 -28.87 26.79
N LEU A 298 0.19 -29.03 27.89
CA LEU A 298 0.75 -29.49 29.17
C LEU A 298 -0.33 -30.31 29.89
N SER A 299 -0.14 -31.63 29.80
CA SER A 299 -0.66 -32.68 30.68
C SER A 299 -2.17 -32.73 30.95
N GLY A 300 -2.84 -33.54 30.13
CA GLY A 300 -3.73 -34.59 30.62
C GLY A 300 -5.22 -34.32 30.53
N TRP A 301 -5.81 -34.40 29.34
CA TRP A 301 -7.24 -34.70 29.16
C TRP A 301 -7.44 -35.52 27.87
N GLU A 302 -8.10 -36.67 28.01
CA GLU A 302 -8.59 -37.51 26.90
C GLU A 302 -9.84 -36.88 26.28
N SER A 303 -9.98 -36.98 24.95
CA SER A 303 -11.19 -36.56 24.22
C SER A 303 -12.36 -37.53 24.52
N PRO A 304 -13.61 -37.05 24.59
CA PRO A 304 -14.79 -37.90 24.84
C PRO A 304 -15.04 -38.99 23.78
N ASP A 305 -14.40 -38.90 22.61
CA ASP A 305 -14.76 -39.73 21.45
C ASP A 305 -13.67 -40.72 20.98
N GLY A 306 -12.62 -40.98 21.76
CA GLY A 306 -11.78 -42.18 21.60
C GLY A 306 -10.96 -42.34 20.31
N GLU A 307 -10.88 -41.37 19.40
CA GLU A 307 -10.03 -41.46 18.21
C GLU A 307 -8.63 -40.85 18.40
N LYS A 308 -7.61 -41.69 18.29
CA LYS A 308 -6.19 -41.30 18.32
C LYS A 308 -5.75 -40.76 16.96
N ILE A 309 -5.70 -39.43 16.80
CA ILE A 309 -5.02 -38.81 15.66
C ILE A 309 -3.55 -38.62 16.01
N ARG A 310 -2.67 -39.44 15.40
CA ARG A 310 -1.22 -39.21 15.40
C ARG A 310 -0.88 -38.15 14.36
N LEU A 311 -0.31 -37.03 14.79
CA LEU A 311 0.37 -36.09 13.88
C LEU A 311 1.88 -36.15 14.13
N ASN A 312 2.60 -36.49 13.07
CA ASN A 312 4.05 -36.59 13.02
C ASN A 312 4.70 -35.21 13.23
N LYS A 313 5.77 -35.19 14.02
CA LYS A 313 6.63 -34.03 14.25
C LYS A 313 7.29 -33.59 12.94
N PHE A 314 7.14 -32.32 12.58
CA PHE A 314 8.11 -31.64 11.72
C PHE A 314 9.27 -31.20 12.62
N ASN A 315 10.44 -31.80 12.39
CA ASN A 315 11.72 -31.30 12.89
C ASN A 315 12.08 -30.04 12.11
N THR A 316 12.45 -28.99 12.81
CA THR A 316 13.26 -27.89 12.29
C THR A 316 14.69 -28.11 12.78
N ASP A 317 15.58 -28.46 11.86
CA ASP A 317 16.97 -28.01 11.87
C ASP A 317 17.06 -26.73 11.03
#